data_AF-A0A8K0Y6C8-F1
#
_entry.id   AF-A0A8K0Y6C8-F1
#
_cell.length_a   1.000
_cell.length_b   1.000
_cell.length_c   1.000
_cell.angle_alpha   90.00
_cell.angle_beta   90.00
_cell.angle_gamma   90.00
#
_symmetry.space_group_name_H-M   'P 1'
#
loop_
_entity.id
_entity.type
_entity.pdbx_description
1 polymer ?
#
loop_
_entity_poly.entity_id
_entity_poly.type
_entity_poly.pdbx_seq_one_letter_code
_entity_poly.pdbx_strand_id
1 'polypeptide(L)'
;MVSEKMVRFQNKNRDLNQLAQQITSMLDQGGYKTQMTSNSPIGIIIQATKAGILRDFITADRAFTIMISGNPNDFAIHIGVGKFIQNIAIAAVETLLLSFLFLAVDIPEMLWTVHVEKEILNKITQMIG
;
A
#
# COMPACT_ATOMS: atom_id res chain seq x y z
N MET A 1 -16.50 9.83 1.27
CA MET A 1 -15.09 10.19 0.99
C MET A 1 -14.23 9.06 1.51
N VAL A 2 -13.55 8.32 0.62
CA VAL A 2 -12.52 7.35 1.05
C VAL A 2 -11.30 8.20 1.40
N SER A 3 -11.14 8.43 2.70
CA SER A 3 -10.05 9.21 3.26
C SER A 3 -8.84 8.30 3.38
N GLU A 4 -7.66 8.81 3.00
CA GLU A 4 -6.36 8.22 3.27
C GLU A 4 -6.33 7.61 4.68
N LYS A 5 -5.96 6.33 4.78
CA LYS A 5 -5.83 5.67 6.07
C LYS A 5 -4.36 5.66 6.46
N MET A 6 -3.99 6.70 7.22
CA MET A 6 -2.68 6.85 7.84
C MET A 6 -2.72 6.28 9.25
N VAL A 7 -1.79 5.37 9.56
CA VAL A 7 -1.54 4.91 10.93
C VAL A 7 -0.11 5.22 11.30
N ARG A 8 0.05 5.99 12.38
CA ARG A 8 1.36 6.34 12.92
C ARG A 8 1.75 5.37 14.04
N PHE A 9 2.99 4.93 14.02
CA PHE A 9 3.58 4.04 14.99
C PHE A 9 4.76 4.74 15.66
N GLN A 10 4.73 4.79 16.98
CA GLN A 10 5.76 5.45 17.80
C GLN A 10 6.40 4.45 18.77
N ASN A 11 7.67 4.68 19.08
CA ASN A 11 8.48 3.89 20.01
C ASN A 11 8.57 2.40 19.63
N LYS A 12 8.58 2.09 18.33
CA LYS A 12 8.65 0.71 17.84
C LYS A 12 10.06 0.23 17.50
N ASN A 13 11.00 1.15 17.24
CA ASN A 13 12.39 0.87 16.84
C ASN A 13 12.51 -0.23 15.77
N ARG A 14 11.73 -0.12 14.69
CA ARG A 14 11.65 -1.14 13.63
C ARG A 14 12.54 -0.77 12.45
N ASP A 15 13.26 -1.75 11.92
CA ASP A 15 13.89 -1.59 10.61
C ASP A 15 12.79 -1.51 9.54
N LEU A 16 12.67 -0.33 8.92
CA LEU A 16 11.62 -0.05 7.93
C LEU A 16 11.81 -0.84 6.63
N ASN A 17 13.05 -1.19 6.26
CA ASN A 17 13.32 -2.02 5.09
C ASN A 17 12.92 -3.47 5.36
N GLN A 18 13.23 -4.00 6.56
CA GLN A 18 12.76 -5.34 6.95
C GLN A 18 11.24 -5.39 7.04
N LEU A 19 10.61 -4.35 7.61
CA LEU A 19 9.15 -4.23 7.64
C LEU A 19 8.56 -4.23 6.23
N ALA A 20 9.13 -3.47 5.32
CA ALA A 20 8.69 -3.42 3.93
C ALA A 20 8.79 -4.79 3.23
N GLN A 21 9.89 -5.51 3.47
CA GLN A 21 10.08 -6.87 2.95
C GLN A 21 9.05 -7.85 3.51
N GLN A 22 8.77 -7.80 4.82
CA GLN A 22 7.74 -8.64 5.46
C GLN A 22 6.35 -8.37 4.88
N ILE A 23 5.99 -7.10 4.68
CA ILE A 23 4.73 -6.70 4.05
C ILE A 23 4.65 -7.24 2.61
N THR A 24 5.74 -7.11 1.86
CA THR A 24 5.82 -7.62 0.48
C THR A 24 5.62 -9.13 0.45
N SER A 25 6.33 -9.88 1.31
CA SER A 25 6.17 -11.34 1.40
C SER A 25 4.76 -11.77 1.81
N MET A 26 4.11 -11.05 2.74
CA MET A 26 2.72 -11.30 3.11
C MET A 26 1.79 -11.14 1.90
N LEU A 27 1.99 -10.09 1.10
CA LEU A 27 1.18 -9.81 -0.08
C LEU A 27 1.42 -10.85 -1.19
N ASP A 28 2.67 -11.24 -1.42
CA ASP A 28 2.99 -12.32 -2.37
C ASP A 28 2.32 -13.64 -1.97
N GLN A 29 2.38 -14.01 -0.69
CA GLN A 29 1.68 -15.18 -0.15
C GLN A 29 0.15 -15.07 -0.28
N GLY A 30 -0.38 -13.85 -0.24
CA GLY A 30 -1.80 -13.55 -0.49
C GLY A 30 -2.22 -13.60 -1.97
N GLY A 31 -1.32 -13.97 -2.89
CA GLY A 31 -1.58 -14.04 -4.33
C GLY A 31 -1.56 -12.69 -5.04
N TYR A 32 -0.96 -11.67 -4.42
CA TYR A 32 -0.75 -10.38 -5.07
C TYR A 32 0.56 -10.40 -5.85
N LYS A 33 0.57 -9.73 -6.99
CA LYS A 33 1.80 -9.34 -7.67
C LYS A 33 2.27 -8.03 -7.05
N THR A 34 3.45 -8.05 -6.44
CA THR A 34 4.01 -6.90 -5.73
C THR A 34 5.15 -6.22 -6.49
N GLN A 35 5.41 -4.98 -6.14
CA GLN A 35 6.62 -4.23 -6.50
C GLN A 35 6.95 -3.26 -5.36
N MET A 36 8.23 -3.04 -5.11
CA MET A 36 8.70 -2.21 -4.00
C MET A 36 9.81 -1.27 -4.49
N THR A 37 9.83 -0.04 -3.96
CA THR A 37 10.97 0.88 -4.09
C THR A 37 11.27 1.54 -2.75
N SER A 38 12.53 1.45 -2.32
CA SER A 38 13.04 2.21 -1.17
C SER A 38 13.76 3.49 -1.61
N ASN A 39 13.84 3.75 -2.92
CA ASN A 39 14.62 4.86 -3.49
C ASN A 39 13.76 6.10 -3.74
N SER A 40 12.72 6.31 -2.93
CA SER A 40 11.79 7.43 -3.05
C SER A 40 12.00 8.45 -1.93
N PRO A 41 11.97 9.76 -2.22
CA PRO A 41 12.16 10.79 -1.20
C PRO A 41 11.04 10.85 -0.15
N ILE A 42 9.84 10.33 -0.46
CA ILE A 42 8.69 10.27 0.46
C ILE A 42 8.64 9.00 1.34
N GLY A 43 9.55 8.06 1.16
CA GLY A 43 9.65 6.83 1.97
C GLY A 43 9.70 5.55 1.14
N ILE A 44 9.42 4.41 1.78
CA ILE A 44 9.39 3.11 1.10
C ILE A 44 7.99 2.90 0.54
N ILE A 45 7.88 2.60 -0.76
CA ILE A 45 6.61 2.39 -1.44
C ILE A 45 6.51 0.93 -1.86
N ILE A 46 5.38 0.32 -1.55
CA ILE A 46 5.01 -1.03 -1.97
C ILE A 46 3.71 -0.92 -2.74
N GLN A 47 3.66 -1.46 -3.95
CA GLN A 47 2.41 -1.64 -4.70
C GLN A 47 2.09 -3.11 -4.87
N ALA A 48 0.81 -3.46 -4.74
CA ALA A 48 0.32 -4.81 -4.86
C ALA A 48 -0.97 -4.85 -5.68
N THR A 49 -0.98 -5.63 -6.77
CA THR A 49 -2.15 -5.86 -7.60
C THR A 49 -2.52 -7.34 -7.55
N LYS A 50 -3.81 -7.68 -7.46
CA LYS A 50 -4.22 -9.09 -7.65
C LYS A 50 -3.96 -9.49 -9.10
N ALA A 51 -3.35 -10.65 -9.30
CA ALA A 51 -3.11 -11.22 -10.63
C ALA A 51 -4.11 -12.36 -10.93
N GLY A 52 -4.31 -12.68 -12.21
CA GLY A 52 -5.06 -13.87 -12.65
C GLY A 52 -6.59 -13.73 -12.63
N ILE A 53 -7.29 -14.87 -12.46
CA ILE A 53 -8.76 -15.04 -12.50
C ILE A 53 -9.54 -14.26 -11.43
N LEU A 54 -8.86 -13.71 -10.42
CA LEU A 54 -9.47 -12.84 -9.41
C LEU A 54 -9.71 -11.40 -9.91
N ARG A 55 -9.32 -11.10 -11.17
CA ARG A 55 -9.63 -9.85 -11.88
C ARG A 55 -11.11 -9.70 -12.25
N ASP A 56 -11.92 -10.75 -12.15
CA ASP A 56 -13.31 -10.72 -12.66
C ASP A 56 -14.25 -9.79 -11.85
N PHE A 57 -13.82 -9.35 -10.66
CA PHE A 57 -14.62 -8.48 -9.78
C PHE A 57 -14.04 -7.07 -9.57
N ILE A 58 -12.85 -6.77 -10.09
CA ILE A 58 -12.17 -5.48 -9.90
C ILE A 58 -11.58 -5.03 -11.23
N THR A 59 -11.71 -3.74 -11.56
CA THR A 59 -11.08 -3.18 -12.77
C THR A 59 -9.60 -3.58 -12.85
N ALA A 60 -9.22 -4.15 -14.00
CA ALA A 60 -7.93 -4.74 -14.36
C ALA A 60 -6.65 -4.00 -13.93
N ASP A 61 -6.74 -2.70 -13.66
CA ASP A 61 -5.61 -1.79 -13.45
C ASP A 61 -5.48 -1.30 -12.01
N ARG A 62 -6.16 -1.90 -11.04
CA ARG A 62 -6.09 -1.45 -9.63
C ARG A 62 -4.93 -2.06 -8.85
N ALA A 63 -4.27 -1.22 -8.06
CA ALA A 63 -3.22 -1.60 -7.13
C ALA A 63 -3.43 -0.98 -5.76
N PHE A 64 -3.17 -1.78 -4.72
CA PHE A 64 -2.95 -1.29 -3.37
C PHE A 64 -1.58 -0.64 -3.31
N THR A 65 -1.50 0.55 -2.73
CA THR A 65 -0.25 1.25 -2.48
C THR A 65 -0.10 1.42 -0.98
N ILE A 66 1.03 0.97 -0.45
CA ILE A 66 1.44 1.13 0.93
C ILE A 66 2.70 1.98 0.92
N MET A 67 2.69 3.09 1.66
CA MET A 67 3.85 3.95 1.84
C MET A 67 4.25 3.94 3.31
N ILE A 68 5.52 3.68 3.57
CA ILE A 68 6.13 3.74 4.89
C ILE A 68 7.04 4.98 4.92
N SER A 69 6.66 5.98 5.70
CA SER A 69 7.37 7.26 5.81
C SER A 69 7.84 7.51 7.25
N GLY A 70 8.92 8.25 7.42
CA GLY A 70 9.49 8.58 8.74
C GLY A 70 10.69 7.71 9.12
N ASN A 71 10.89 7.51 10.43
CA ASN A 71 12.08 6.90 11.02
C ASN A 71 11.74 5.62 11.80
N PRO A 72 12.71 4.72 12.05
CA PRO A 72 12.50 3.46 12.79
C PRO A 72 11.71 3.57 14.11
N ASN A 73 11.89 4.67 14.84
CA ASN A 73 11.19 4.94 16.11
C ASN A 73 9.86 5.67 15.96
N ASP A 74 9.62 6.34 14.83
CA ASP A 74 8.42 7.14 14.58
C ASP A 74 8.16 7.17 13.08
N PHE A 75 7.28 6.28 12.62
CA PHE A 75 6.95 6.11 11.21
C PHE A 75 5.44 6.05 11.02
N ALA A 76 5.00 6.42 9.83
CA ALA A 76 3.62 6.32 9.40
C ALA A 76 3.49 5.33 8.25
N ILE A 77 2.42 4.55 8.29
CA ILE A 77 1.99 3.70 7.19
C ILE A 77 0.75 4.32 6.58
N HIS A 78 0.86 4.68 5.31
CA HIS A 78 -0.22 5.21 4.50
C HIS A 78 -0.66 4.12 3.56
N ILE A 79 -1.98 3.87 3.50
CA ILE A 79 -2.56 2.84 2.63
C ILE A 79 -3.64 3.49 1.79
N GLY A 80 -3.64 3.17 0.51
CA GLY A 80 -4.75 3.49 -0.38
C GLY A 80 -4.78 2.63 -1.64
N VAL A 81 -5.84 2.80 -2.41
CA VAL A 81 -6.09 2.04 -3.64
C VAL A 81 -6.11 2.98 -4.84
N GLY A 82 -5.27 2.67 -5.82
CA GLY A 82 -5.12 3.47 -7.02
C GLY A 82 -4.86 2.64 -8.26
N LYS A 83 -4.30 3.27 -9.30
CA LYS A 83 -3.86 2.56 -10.50
C LYS A 83 -2.51 1.86 -10.25
N PHE A 84 -2.29 0.71 -10.87
CA PHE A 84 -1.00 0.05 -10.90
C PHE A 84 -0.02 0.87 -11.74
N ILE A 85 1.08 1.31 -11.14
CA ILE A 85 2.07 2.15 -11.82
C ILE A 85 3.23 1.26 -12.23
N GLN A 86 3.51 1.12 -13.51
CA GLN A 86 4.63 0.30 -13.95
C GLN A 86 5.94 1.03 -13.62
N ASN A 87 6.93 0.30 -13.10
CA ASN A 87 8.29 0.80 -12.85
C ASN A 87 8.36 1.98 -11.84
N ILE A 88 7.71 1.84 -10.67
CA ILE A 88 7.73 2.86 -9.60
C ILE A 88 9.13 3.31 -9.14
N ALA A 89 10.18 2.54 -9.44
CA ALA A 89 11.56 2.91 -9.11
C ALA A 89 12.14 4.02 -10.01
N ILE A 90 11.60 4.21 -11.22
CA ILE A 90 12.16 5.12 -12.23
C ILE A 90 11.36 6.42 -12.30
N ALA A 91 10.06 6.33 -12.09
CA ALA A 91 9.20 7.49 -12.20
C ALA A 91 9.31 8.35 -10.91
N ALA A 92 9.43 9.66 -11.06
CA ALA A 92 9.33 10.62 -9.96
C ALA A 92 7.87 10.70 -9.49
N VAL A 93 7.35 9.61 -8.91
CA VAL A 93 5.91 9.33 -8.74
C VAL A 93 5.32 9.96 -7.48
N GLU A 94 5.98 10.92 -6.85
CA GLU A 94 5.52 11.44 -5.56
C GLU A 94 4.14 12.09 -5.66
N THR A 95 3.95 12.95 -6.67
CA THR A 95 2.68 13.66 -6.90
C THR A 95 1.58 12.73 -7.41
N LEU A 96 1.92 11.78 -8.29
CA LEU A 96 0.97 10.80 -8.81
C LEU A 96 0.50 9.82 -7.74
N LEU A 97 1.41 9.27 -6.92
CA LEU A 97 1.06 8.32 -5.86
C LEU A 97 0.14 8.96 -4.82
N LEU A 98 0.45 10.19 -4.38
CA LEU A 98 -0.44 10.92 -3.48
C LEU A 98 -1.80 11.14 -4.13
N SER A 99 -1.86 11.55 -5.40
CA SER A 99 -3.11 11.73 -6.13
C SER A 99 -3.94 10.44 -6.24
N PHE A 100 -3.28 9.29 -6.36
CA PHE A 100 -3.93 7.98 -6.44
C PHE A 100 -4.51 7.49 -5.11
N LEU A 101 -3.97 7.93 -3.96
CA LEU A 101 -4.57 7.64 -2.65
C LEU A 101 -5.96 8.29 -2.49
N PHE A 102 -6.30 9.29 -3.32
CA PHE A 102 -7.53 10.10 -3.20
C PHE A 102 -8.51 9.91 -4.36
N LEU A 103 -8.46 8.80 -5.10
CA LEU A 103 -9.38 8.57 -6.20
C LEU A 103 -10.84 8.46 -5.69
N ALA A 104 -11.72 9.30 -6.25
CA ALA A 104 -13.16 9.15 -6.09
C ALA A 104 -13.61 7.85 -6.77
N VAL A 105 -14.11 6.90 -5.97
CA VAL A 105 -14.52 5.58 -6.43
C VAL A 105 -16.05 5.46 -6.40
N ASP A 106 -16.66 4.77 -7.37
CA ASP A 106 -18.08 4.40 -7.34
C ASP A 106 -18.43 3.53 -6.11
N ILE A 107 -19.71 3.55 -5.70
CA ILE A 107 -20.20 3.02 -4.42
C ILE A 107 -19.90 1.51 -4.20
N PRO A 108 -20.08 0.60 -5.18
CA PRO A 108 -19.75 -0.81 -5.00
C PRO A 108 -18.24 -1.04 -4.78
N GLU A 109 -17.41 -0.33 -5.53
CA GLU A 109 -15.95 -0.43 -5.50
C GLU A 109 -15.36 0.19 -4.22
N MET A 110 -16.04 1.17 -3.61
CA MET A 110 -15.67 1.69 -2.29
C MET A 110 -15.75 0.60 -1.20
N LEU A 111 -16.78 -0.25 -1.20
CA LEU A 111 -16.95 -1.26 -0.15
C LEU A 111 -15.83 -2.31 -0.18
N TRP A 112 -15.45 -2.76 -1.37
CA TRP A 112 -14.31 -3.66 -1.54
C TRP A 112 -12.98 -2.98 -1.13
N THR A 113 -12.78 -1.74 -1.58
CA THR A 113 -11.59 -0.94 -1.23
C THR A 113 -11.42 -0.85 0.28
N VAL A 114 -12.49 -0.45 0.99
CA VAL A 114 -12.49 -0.34 2.45
C VAL A 114 -12.28 -1.69 3.13
N HIS A 115 -12.84 -2.77 2.59
CA HIS A 115 -12.66 -4.11 3.15
C HIS A 115 -11.19 -4.56 3.09
N VAL A 116 -10.57 -4.46 1.91
CA VAL A 116 -9.17 -4.89 1.73
C VAL A 116 -8.20 -3.96 2.45
N GLU A 117 -8.44 -2.64 2.43
CA GLU A 117 -7.66 -1.69 3.22
C GLU A 117 -7.68 -2.04 4.71
N LYS A 118 -8.86 -2.35 5.27
CA LYS A 118 -8.98 -2.79 6.66
C LYS A 118 -8.27 -4.11 6.92
N GLU A 119 -8.41 -5.10 6.03
CA GLU A 119 -7.76 -6.40 6.19
C GLU A 119 -6.23 -6.28 6.17
N ILE A 120 -5.67 -5.57 5.18
CA ILE A 120 -4.23 -5.35 5.05
C ILE A 120 -3.71 -4.55 6.24
N LEU A 121 -4.38 -3.46 6.60
CA LEU A 121 -3.97 -2.63 7.74
C LEU A 121 -3.98 -3.41 9.05
N ASN A 122 -4.99 -4.26 9.27
CA ASN A 122 -5.05 -5.10 10.45
C ASN A 122 -3.87 -6.08 10.50
N LYS A 123 -3.54 -6.74 9.37
CA LYS A 123 -2.39 -7.64 9.31
C LYS A 123 -1.06 -6.92 9.54
N ILE A 124 -0.90 -5.72 8.96
CA ILE A 124 0.28 -4.87 9.18
C ILE A 124 0.39 -4.46 10.65
N THR A 125 -0.71 -4.02 11.26
CA THR A 125 -0.73 -3.63 12.67
C THR A 125 -0.37 -4.81 13.57
N GLN A 126 -0.92 -6.01 13.30
CA GLN A 126 -0.56 -7.23 14.02
C GLN A 126 0.92 -7.62 13.86
N MET A 127 1.54 -7.38 12.70
CA MET A 127 2.97 -7.61 12.49
C MET A 127 3.87 -6.66 13.27
N ILE A 128 3.42 -5.42 13.50
CA ILE A 128 4.17 -4.39 14.22
C ILE A 128 3.99 -4.53 15.74
N GLY A 129 2.85 -5.06 16.18
CA GLY A 129 2.47 -5.23 17.59
C GLY A 129 1.74 -4.02 18.13
#